data_AF-W6KE76-F1
#
_entry.id   AF-W6KE76-F1
#
_cell.length_a   1.000
_cell.length_b   1.000
_cell.length_c   1.000
_cell.angle_alpha   90.00
_cell.angle_beta   90.00
_cell.angle_gamma   90.00
#
_symmetry.space_group_name_H-M   'P 1'
#
loop_
_entity.id
_entity.type
_entity.pdbx_description
1 polymer ?
#
loop_
_entity_poly.entity_id
_entity_poly.type
_entity_poly.pdbx_seq_one_letter_code
_entity_poly.pdbx_strand_id
1 'polypeptide(L)'
;MTTIEAPSAVAMEKLEGFSKELNNIEDEREKKAEEIRLSYRLKMEPLLEKRHQTLSTLEGFWSGVFSSPETALNTLINSTIDPKIIRTIIDFKVVSTVKENKLIRKVCLVLRGSIFAEGGTISHEIDTDMNTVSIQPIHWKEGTDRARKDSLFRFFEENSTADSIFHSDALEAFDNVFQNPFLAVEAD
;
A
#
# COMPACT_ATOMS: atom_id res chain seq x y z
N MET A 1 -39.89 37.24 -15.99
CA MET A 1 -38.46 36.86 -16.01
C MET A 1 -37.79 37.63 -14.89
N THR A 2 -37.41 36.96 -13.81
CA THR A 2 -36.72 37.60 -12.69
C THR A 2 -35.25 37.70 -13.08
N THR A 3 -34.79 38.91 -13.41
CA THR A 3 -33.37 39.19 -13.60
C THR A 3 -32.69 39.09 -12.24
N ILE A 4 -31.82 38.10 -12.07
CA ILE A 4 -30.95 37.99 -10.90
C ILE A 4 -29.93 39.14 -11.03
N GLU A 5 -30.01 40.13 -10.14
CA GLU A 5 -28.99 41.17 -10.05
C GLU A 5 -27.64 40.54 -9.71
N ALA A 6 -26.60 40.93 -10.44
CA ALA A 6 -25.25 40.47 -10.16
C ALA A 6 -24.86 40.85 -8.71
N PRO A 7 -24.25 39.93 -7.94
CA PRO A 7 -23.84 40.22 -6.58
C PRO A 7 -22.94 41.46 -6.54
N SER A 8 -23.17 42.33 -5.55
CA SER A 8 -22.40 43.57 -5.42
C SER A 8 -20.91 43.28 -5.20
N ALA A 9 -20.04 44.18 -5.63
CA ALA A 9 -18.59 44.03 -5.46
C ALA A 9 -18.19 43.76 -4.00
N VAL A 10 -18.90 44.38 -3.05
CA VAL A 10 -18.71 44.16 -1.60
C VAL A 10 -19.14 42.74 -1.17
N ALA A 11 -20.19 42.19 -1.78
CA ALA A 11 -20.61 40.81 -1.53
C ALA A 11 -19.59 39.81 -2.08
N MET A 12 -19.03 40.07 -3.26
CA MET A 12 -17.97 39.25 -3.86
C MET A 12 -16.69 39.26 -3.01
N GLU A 13 -16.24 40.43 -2.55
CA GLU A 13 -15.06 40.55 -1.69
C GLU A 13 -15.23 39.80 -0.35
N LYS A 14 -16.43 39.87 0.24
CA LYS A 14 -16.75 39.10 1.46
C LYS A 14 -16.79 37.60 1.20
N LEU A 15 -17.32 37.16 0.07
CA LEU A 15 -17.34 35.73 -0.31
C LEU A 15 -15.91 35.20 -0.52
N GLU A 16 -15.04 35.98 -1.16
CA GLU A 16 -13.62 35.63 -1.29
C GLU A 16 -12.92 35.57 0.07
N GLY A 17 -13.22 36.51 0.97
CA GLY A 17 -12.74 36.49 2.36
C GLY A 17 -13.13 35.20 3.09
N PHE A 18 -14.43 34.86 3.06
CA PHE A 18 -14.91 33.62 3.67
C PHE A 18 -14.32 32.36 3.03
N SER A 19 -14.14 32.36 1.71
CA SER A 19 -13.54 31.21 1.01
C SER A 19 -12.07 31.02 1.44
N LYS A 20 -11.31 32.11 1.60
CA LYS A 20 -9.93 32.06 2.11
C LYS A 20 -9.88 31.59 3.57
N GLU A 21 -10.77 32.10 4.42
CA GLU A 21 -10.85 31.66 5.82
C GLU A 21 -11.21 30.18 5.92
N LEU A 22 -12.13 29.70 5.09
CA LEU A 22 -12.52 28.28 5.03
C LEU A 22 -11.34 27.40 4.59
N ASN A 23 -10.63 27.78 3.52
CA ASN A 23 -9.44 27.05 3.09
C ASN A 23 -8.37 26.98 4.19
N ASN A 24 -8.12 28.09 4.89
CA ASN A 24 -7.16 28.11 6.00
C ASN A 24 -7.56 27.16 7.14
N ILE A 25 -8.87 27.10 7.46
CA ILE A 25 -9.38 26.18 8.48
C ILE A 25 -9.22 24.72 8.02
N GLU A 26 -9.48 24.43 6.75
CA GLU A 26 -9.30 23.10 6.17
C GLU A 26 -7.82 22.67 6.18
N ASP A 27 -6.91 23.54 5.77
CA ASP A 27 -5.46 23.30 5.79
C ASP A 27 -4.96 23.03 7.22
N GLU A 28 -5.41 23.81 8.21
CA GLU A 28 -5.07 23.58 9.61
C GLU A 28 -5.62 22.26 10.15
N ARG A 29 -6.86 21.92 9.78
CA ARG A 29 -7.50 20.66 10.17
C ARG A 29 -6.73 19.48 9.60
N GLU A 30 -6.39 19.53 8.31
CA GLU A 30 -5.66 18.47 7.63
C GLU A 30 -4.27 18.27 8.24
N LYS A 31 -3.55 19.38 8.47
CA LYS A 31 -2.25 19.34 9.14
C LYS A 31 -2.31 18.69 10.52
N LYS A 32 -3.25 19.10 11.38
CA LYS A 32 -3.42 18.52 12.72
C LYS A 32 -3.80 17.04 12.66
N ALA A 33 -4.67 16.65 11.72
CA ALA A 33 -5.03 15.25 11.52
C ALA A 33 -3.83 14.41 11.10
N GLU A 34 -2.99 14.94 10.20
CA GLU A 34 -1.78 14.25 9.74
C GLU A 34 -0.73 14.12 10.84
N GLU A 35 -0.49 15.19 11.62
CA GLU A 35 0.39 15.14 12.80
C GLU A 35 -0.02 14.03 13.77
N ILE A 36 -1.32 13.89 14.03
CA ILE A 36 -1.86 12.83 14.89
C ILE A 36 -1.60 11.45 14.25
N ARG A 37 -1.93 11.26 12.97
CA ARG A 37 -1.71 9.99 12.24
C ARG A 37 -0.26 9.55 12.27
N LEU A 38 0.67 10.47 11.95
CA LEU A 38 2.10 10.21 11.98
C LEU A 38 2.57 9.84 13.40
N SER A 39 2.08 10.54 14.43
CA SER A 39 2.42 10.24 15.83
C SER A 39 1.98 8.84 16.27
N TYR A 40 0.81 8.38 15.82
CA TYR A 40 0.33 7.02 16.11
C TYR A 40 1.12 5.99 15.31
N ARG A 41 1.42 6.26 14.04
CA ARG A 41 2.23 5.34 13.22
C ARG A 41 3.58 5.07 13.85
N LEU A 42 4.27 6.11 14.31
CA LEU A 42 5.56 5.97 15.01
C LEU A 42 5.49 5.12 16.28
N LYS A 43 4.37 5.15 17.00
CA LYS A 43 4.14 4.29 18.18
C LYS A 43 3.79 2.85 17.80
N MET A 44 3.15 2.65 16.66
CA MET A 44 2.71 1.33 16.17
C MET A 44 3.85 0.52 15.54
N GLU A 45 4.77 1.16 14.81
CA GLU A 45 5.85 0.45 14.10
C GLU A 45 6.66 -0.51 15.01
N PRO A 46 7.10 -0.12 16.23
CA PRO A 46 7.80 -1.06 17.12
C PRO A 46 6.95 -2.28 17.53
N LEU A 47 5.63 -2.11 17.63
CA LEU A 47 4.70 -3.20 17.96
C LEU A 47 4.50 -4.13 16.76
N LEU A 48 4.38 -3.57 15.56
CA LEU A 48 4.29 -4.32 14.32
C LEU A 48 5.57 -5.12 14.05
N GLU A 49 6.74 -4.52 14.32
CA GLU A 49 8.04 -5.18 14.24
C GLU A 49 8.14 -6.34 15.23
N LYS A 50 7.75 -6.14 16.50
CA LYS A 50 7.74 -7.23 17.49
C LYS A 50 6.81 -8.38 17.09
N ARG A 51 5.64 -8.06 16.53
CA ARG A 51 4.72 -9.08 16.00
C ARG A 51 5.35 -9.80 14.82
N HIS A 52 5.96 -9.07 13.88
CA HIS A 52 6.65 -9.66 12.74
C HIS A 52 7.81 -10.58 13.16
N GLN A 53 8.61 -10.21 14.15
CA GLN A 53 9.65 -11.07 14.73
C GLN A 53 9.09 -12.36 15.31
N THR A 54 7.87 -12.34 15.83
CA THR A 54 7.20 -13.55 16.32
C THR A 54 6.70 -14.40 15.14
N LEU A 55 6.00 -13.78 14.19
CA LEU A 55 5.36 -14.46 13.05
C LEU A 55 6.37 -15.02 12.04
N SER A 56 7.53 -14.38 11.87
CA SER A 56 8.61 -14.85 11.00
C SER A 56 9.24 -16.17 11.46
N THR A 57 9.02 -16.58 12.71
CA THR A 57 9.44 -17.91 13.20
C THR A 57 8.48 -19.03 12.79
N LEU A 58 7.27 -18.69 12.33
CA LEU A 58 6.25 -19.64 11.93
C LEU A 58 6.37 -19.95 10.44
N GLU A 59 6.92 -21.11 10.11
CA GLU A 59 7.08 -21.54 8.72
C GLU A 59 5.73 -21.58 8.01
N GLY A 60 5.67 -20.97 6.82
CA GLY A 60 4.49 -20.98 5.98
C GLY A 60 3.36 -20.02 6.41
N PHE A 61 3.48 -19.31 7.55
CA PHE A 61 2.45 -18.40 8.04
C PHE A 61 2.02 -17.40 6.97
N TRP A 62 2.96 -16.64 6.42
CA TRP A 62 2.64 -15.62 5.41
C TRP A 62 2.13 -16.21 4.09
N SER A 63 2.64 -17.37 3.68
CA SER A 63 2.11 -18.07 2.50
C SER A 63 0.65 -18.52 2.70
N GLY A 64 0.30 -18.93 3.91
CA GLY A 64 -1.07 -19.29 4.30
C GLY A 64 -1.98 -18.06 4.30
N VAL A 65 -1.55 -16.97 4.95
CA VAL A 65 -2.29 -15.70 4.96
C VAL A 65 -2.57 -15.21 3.54
N PHE A 66 -1.56 -15.15 2.67
CA PHE A 66 -1.71 -14.72 1.27
C PHE A 66 -2.60 -15.65 0.44
N SER A 67 -2.73 -16.92 0.82
CA SER A 67 -3.60 -17.88 0.11
C SER A 67 -5.06 -17.80 0.57
N SER A 68 -5.35 -17.12 1.67
CA SER A 68 -6.69 -17.08 2.26
C SER A 68 -7.66 -16.22 1.44
N PRO A 69 -8.88 -16.70 1.17
CA PRO A 69 -9.91 -15.94 0.46
C PRO A 69 -10.42 -14.73 1.21
N GLU A 70 -10.22 -14.68 2.53
CA GLU A 70 -10.70 -13.60 3.40
C GLU A 70 -9.79 -12.37 3.37
N THR A 71 -8.66 -12.44 2.66
CA THR A 71 -7.73 -11.31 2.56
C THR A 71 -8.09 -10.37 1.42
N ALA A 72 -7.82 -9.08 1.63
CA ALA A 72 -7.93 -8.06 0.58
C ALA A 72 -7.03 -8.34 -0.65
N LEU A 73 -6.02 -9.21 -0.51
CA LEU A 73 -5.15 -9.62 -1.62
C LEU A 73 -5.85 -10.58 -2.59
N ASN A 74 -6.90 -11.29 -2.16
CA ASN A 74 -7.52 -12.34 -2.98
C ASN A 74 -8.04 -11.81 -4.33
N THR A 75 -8.59 -10.59 -4.34
CA THR A 75 -9.13 -9.96 -5.56
C THR A 75 -8.05 -9.56 -6.57
N LEU A 76 -6.79 -9.47 -6.13
CA LEU A 76 -5.64 -9.08 -6.93
C LEU A 76 -4.77 -10.27 -7.37
N ILE A 77 -5.01 -11.44 -6.79
CA ILE A 77 -4.29 -12.67 -7.08
C ILE A 77 -4.86 -13.29 -8.36
N ASN A 78 -4.03 -13.46 -9.39
CA ASN A 78 -4.44 -14.25 -10.55
C ASN A 78 -4.49 -15.74 -10.21
N SER A 79 -5.25 -16.51 -10.98
CA SER A 79 -5.42 -17.95 -10.73
C SER A 79 -4.25 -18.83 -11.23
N THR A 80 -3.22 -18.25 -11.84
CA THR A 80 -2.22 -19.00 -12.62
C THR A 80 -0.85 -19.08 -11.95
N ILE A 81 -0.13 -17.96 -11.88
CA ILE A 81 1.25 -17.88 -11.39
C ILE A 81 1.28 -17.48 -9.92
N ASP A 82 0.36 -16.62 -9.48
CA ASP A 82 0.38 -16.05 -8.14
C ASP A 82 0.28 -17.11 -7.03
N PRO A 83 -0.60 -18.14 -7.10
CA PRO A 83 -0.66 -19.19 -6.09
C PRO A 83 0.65 -19.98 -5.99
N LYS A 84 1.44 -20.02 -7.06
CA LYS A 84 2.72 -20.73 -7.10
C LYS A 84 3.85 -19.86 -6.52
N ILE A 85 3.81 -18.54 -6.70
CA ILE A 85 4.73 -17.60 -6.06
C ILE A 85 4.38 -17.44 -4.57
N ILE A 86 3.10 -17.40 -4.21
CA ILE A 86 2.64 -17.29 -2.81
C ILE A 86 3.20 -18.42 -1.94
N ARG A 87 3.21 -19.65 -2.47
CA ARG A 87 3.80 -20.82 -1.79
C ARG A 87 5.30 -20.68 -1.53
N THR A 88 5.98 -19.76 -2.21
CA THR A 88 7.41 -19.51 -1.98
C THR A 88 7.67 -18.32 -1.07
N ILE A 89 6.64 -17.64 -0.55
CA ILE A 89 6.79 -16.58 0.44
C ILE A 89 7.33 -17.19 1.73
N ILE A 90 8.53 -16.75 2.11
CA ILE A 90 9.20 -17.07 3.37
C ILE A 90 8.80 -16.03 4.42
N ASP A 91 8.79 -14.76 4.04
CA ASP A 91 8.57 -13.66 4.96
C ASP A 91 7.90 -12.47 4.27
N PHE A 92 7.13 -11.70 5.05
CA PHE A 92 6.41 -10.53 4.60
C PHE A 92 6.41 -9.44 5.69
N LYS A 93 6.65 -8.21 5.27
CA LYS A 93 6.51 -7.03 6.12
C LYS A 93 6.14 -5.79 5.32
N VAL A 94 5.42 -4.90 6.00
CA VAL A 94 5.25 -3.53 5.55
C VAL A 94 5.86 -2.61 6.61
N VAL A 95 6.76 -1.73 6.20
CA VAL A 95 7.43 -0.79 7.09
C VAL A 95 7.00 0.62 6.71
N SER A 96 6.53 1.39 7.69
CA SER A 96 6.24 2.81 7.48
C SER A 96 7.35 3.66 8.09
N THR A 97 7.90 4.58 7.31
CA THR A 97 8.86 5.58 7.80
C THR A 97 8.35 6.97 7.51
N VAL A 98 8.79 7.95 8.30
CA VAL A 98 8.49 9.36 8.05
C VAL A 98 9.76 10.03 7.56
N LYS A 99 9.77 10.53 6.32
CA LYS A 99 10.85 11.36 5.77
C LYS A 99 10.24 12.67 5.29
N GLU A 100 10.83 13.79 5.68
CA GLU A 100 10.40 15.13 5.22
C GLU A 100 8.90 15.42 5.43
N ASN A 101 8.34 14.96 6.55
CA ASN A 101 6.91 15.07 6.88
C ASN A 101 5.96 14.30 5.93
N LYS A 102 6.50 13.40 5.11
CA LYS A 102 5.72 12.44 4.31
C LYS A 102 5.84 11.04 4.87
N LEU A 103 4.73 10.32 4.85
CA LEU A 103 4.69 8.90 5.14
C LEU A 103 5.21 8.12 3.93
N ILE A 104 6.21 7.28 4.15
CA ILE A 104 6.75 6.39 3.14
C ILE A 104 6.46 4.97 3.58
N ARG A 105 5.84 4.19 2.70
CA ARG A 105 5.53 2.78 2.93
C ARG A 105 6.46 1.91 2.11
N LYS A 106 7.07 0.93 2.75
CA LYS A 106 7.89 -0.09 2.11
C LYS A 106 7.28 -1.46 2.28
N VAL A 107 6.79 -2.03 1.20
CA VAL A 107 6.32 -3.42 1.14
C VAL A 107 7.52 -4.31 0.84
N CYS A 108 7.73 -5.37 1.60
CA CYS A 108 8.87 -6.27 1.47
C CYS A 108 8.43 -7.72 1.57
N LEU A 109 8.90 -8.54 0.63
CA LEU A 109 8.71 -9.98 0.61
C LEU A 109 10.05 -10.68 0.49
N VAL A 110 10.19 -11.82 1.17
CA VAL A 110 11.30 -12.74 1.00
C VAL A 110 10.76 -14.00 0.33
N LEU A 111 11.31 -14.34 -0.82
CA LEU A 111 10.87 -15.48 -1.62
C LEU A 111 11.94 -16.57 -1.66
N ARG A 112 11.51 -17.82 -1.55
CA ARG A 112 12.29 -18.97 -2.03
C ARG A 112 12.29 -18.95 -3.56
N GLY A 113 13.39 -19.37 -4.17
CA GLY A 113 13.45 -19.56 -5.62
C GLY A 113 12.43 -20.61 -6.08
N SER A 114 11.82 -20.36 -7.24
CA SER A 114 10.81 -21.23 -7.85
C SER A 114 11.12 -21.46 -9.33
N ILE A 115 10.24 -22.18 -10.04
CA ILE A 115 10.34 -22.29 -11.50
C ILE A 115 9.96 -20.99 -12.22
N PHE A 116 9.37 -20.01 -11.50
CA PHE A 116 8.89 -18.76 -12.06
C PHE A 116 9.75 -17.55 -11.70
N ALA A 117 10.39 -17.56 -10.53
CA ALA A 117 11.21 -16.45 -10.04
C ALA A 117 12.49 -16.96 -9.35
N GLU A 118 13.57 -16.17 -9.40
CA GLU A 118 14.89 -16.56 -8.89
C GLU A 118 14.95 -16.65 -7.35
N GLY A 119 14.03 -16.00 -6.64
CA GLY A 119 14.01 -15.92 -5.18
C GLY A 119 14.80 -14.71 -4.65
N GLY A 120 14.86 -14.58 -3.33
CA GLY A 120 15.51 -13.45 -2.66
C GLY A 120 14.52 -12.44 -2.10
N THR A 121 15.04 -11.26 -1.72
CA THR A 121 14.21 -10.16 -1.20
C THR A 121 13.72 -9.30 -2.36
N ILE A 122 12.43 -8.98 -2.35
CA ILE A 122 11.81 -8.00 -3.25
C ILE A 122 11.14 -6.93 -2.40
N SER A 123 11.19 -5.68 -2.85
CA SER A 123 10.55 -4.58 -2.13
C SER A 123 10.16 -3.44 -3.03
N HIS A 124 9.15 -2.69 -2.62
CA HIS A 124 8.70 -1.46 -3.27
C HIS A 124 8.42 -0.42 -2.19
N GLU A 125 9.13 0.70 -2.27
CA GLU A 125 9.00 1.85 -1.38
C GLU A 125 8.28 2.98 -2.12
N ILE A 126 7.15 3.44 -1.56
CA ILE A 126 6.23 4.40 -2.18
C ILE A 126 5.91 5.52 -1.19
N ASP A 127 5.84 6.77 -1.68
CA ASP A 127 5.43 7.93 -0.88
C ASP A 127 3.91 8.13 -0.81
N THR A 128 3.44 9.16 -0.12
CA THR A 128 2.01 9.50 -0.01
C THR A 128 1.36 9.86 -1.34
N ASP A 129 2.16 10.29 -2.31
CA ASP A 129 1.71 10.78 -3.61
C ASP A 129 1.75 9.65 -4.66
N MET A 130 1.93 8.40 -4.21
CA MET A 130 2.07 7.19 -5.02
C MET A 130 3.31 7.16 -5.94
N ASN A 131 4.33 7.96 -5.64
CA ASN A 131 5.59 7.90 -6.36
C ASN A 131 6.49 6.80 -5.78
N THR A 132 7.11 6.03 -6.66
CA THR A 132 8.16 5.07 -6.28
C THR A 132 9.40 5.81 -5.79
N VAL A 133 9.77 5.58 -4.53
CA VAL A 133 11.00 6.09 -3.90
C VAL A 133 12.17 5.13 -4.16
N SER A 134 11.93 3.83 -4.02
CA SER A 134 12.92 2.78 -4.32
C SER A 134 12.23 1.47 -4.65
N ILE A 135 12.89 0.63 -5.46
CA ILE A 135 12.39 -0.69 -5.81
C ILE A 135 13.52 -1.71 -5.84
N GLN A 136 13.26 -2.89 -5.29
CA GLN A 136 14.07 -4.09 -5.44
C GLN A 136 13.20 -5.11 -6.16
N PRO A 137 13.39 -5.28 -7.48
CA PRO A 137 12.39 -5.90 -8.30
C PRO A 137 12.35 -7.42 -8.17
N ILE A 138 11.22 -8.01 -8.53
CA ILE A 138 11.11 -9.45 -8.74
C ILE A 138 11.86 -9.85 -10.03
N HIS A 139 12.73 -10.85 -9.90
CA HIS A 139 13.49 -11.41 -11.01
C HIS A 139 12.76 -12.64 -11.56
N TRP A 140 11.99 -12.43 -12.62
CA TRP A 140 11.26 -13.49 -13.32
C TRP A 140 12.20 -14.35 -14.17
N LYS A 141 11.94 -15.66 -14.18
CA LYS A 141 12.61 -16.59 -15.10
C LYS A 141 11.99 -16.50 -16.50
N GLU A 142 12.77 -16.90 -17.50
CA GLU A 142 12.35 -16.89 -18.91
C GLU A 142 11.07 -17.70 -19.14
N GLY A 143 10.22 -17.24 -20.07
CA GLY A 143 8.99 -17.94 -20.47
C GLY A 143 7.78 -17.72 -19.58
N THR A 144 7.86 -16.80 -18.60
CA THR A 144 6.75 -16.48 -17.68
C THR A 144 5.89 -15.29 -18.12
N ASP A 145 6.26 -14.62 -19.22
CA ASP A 145 5.69 -13.33 -19.65
C ASP A 145 4.17 -13.32 -19.82
N ARG A 146 3.61 -14.37 -20.41
CA ARG A 146 2.18 -14.44 -20.68
C ARG A 146 1.35 -14.62 -19.42
N ALA A 147 1.92 -15.23 -18.38
CA ALA A 147 1.22 -15.55 -17.13
C ALA A 147 1.31 -14.42 -16.09
N ARG A 148 2.24 -13.45 -16.24
CA ARG A 148 2.46 -12.37 -15.27
C ARG A 148 1.62 -11.10 -15.46
N LYS A 149 0.92 -10.95 -16.60
CA LYS A 149 0.27 -9.68 -16.99
C LYS A 149 -0.70 -9.11 -15.93
N ASP A 150 -1.43 -10.00 -15.26
CA ASP A 150 -2.43 -9.67 -14.23
C ASP A 150 -1.98 -10.18 -12.84
N SER A 151 -0.67 -10.32 -12.63
CA SER A 151 -0.10 -10.79 -11.36
C SER A 151 -0.08 -9.70 -10.30
N LEU A 152 -0.45 -10.04 -9.06
CA LEU A 152 -0.20 -9.20 -7.90
C LEU A 152 1.29 -8.81 -7.81
N PHE A 153 2.19 -9.74 -8.15
CA PHE A 153 3.63 -9.54 -8.05
C PHE A 153 4.19 -8.55 -9.08
N ARG A 154 3.39 -8.10 -10.06
CA ARG A 154 3.75 -6.98 -10.93
C ARG A 154 3.92 -5.68 -10.14
N PHE A 155 3.37 -5.59 -8.93
CA PHE A 155 3.63 -4.51 -7.98
C PHE A 155 5.13 -4.35 -7.66
N PHE A 156 5.95 -5.39 -7.85
CA PHE A 156 7.40 -5.33 -7.64
C PHE A 156 8.21 -5.21 -8.95
N GLU A 157 7.60 -4.79 -10.05
CA GLU A 157 8.31 -4.52 -11.31
C GLU A 157 8.69 -3.05 -11.45
N GLU A 158 9.82 -2.76 -12.11
CA GLU A 158 10.31 -1.37 -12.31
C GLU A 158 9.34 -0.50 -13.13
N ASN A 159 8.60 -1.11 -14.07
CA ASN A 159 7.66 -0.41 -14.96
C ASN A 159 6.20 -0.49 -14.47
N SER A 160 6.00 -0.84 -13.20
CA SER A 160 4.68 -1.13 -12.64
C SER A 160 3.80 0.13 -12.52
N THR A 161 4.38 1.32 -12.38
CA THR A 161 3.70 2.61 -12.13
C THR A 161 2.73 3.07 -13.21
N ALA A 162 2.64 2.38 -14.36
CA ALA A 162 1.70 2.70 -15.44
C ALA A 162 0.22 2.51 -15.06
N ASP A 163 -0.08 1.69 -14.04
CA ASP A 163 -1.43 1.43 -13.53
C ASP A 163 -1.55 1.90 -12.08
N SER A 164 -1.85 3.19 -11.91
CA SER A 164 -1.90 3.85 -10.59
C SER A 164 -3.03 3.32 -9.70
N ILE A 165 -4.15 2.92 -10.29
CA ILE A 165 -5.29 2.33 -9.57
C ILE A 165 -4.86 1.00 -8.97
N PHE A 166 -4.29 0.10 -9.78
CA PHE A 166 -3.76 -1.15 -9.27
C PHE A 166 -2.70 -0.97 -8.18
N HIS A 167 -1.80 0.02 -8.32
CA HIS A 167 -0.77 0.27 -7.30
C HIS A 167 -1.37 0.71 -5.98
N SER A 168 -2.37 1.58 -6.03
CA SER A 168 -3.12 2.02 -4.85
C SER A 168 -3.81 0.84 -4.18
N ASP A 169 -4.56 0.05 -4.96
CA ASP A 169 -5.32 -1.10 -4.47
C ASP A 169 -4.39 -2.18 -3.88
N ALA A 170 -3.27 -2.47 -4.56
CA ALA A 170 -2.27 -3.42 -4.08
C ALA A 170 -1.61 -2.95 -2.79
N LEU A 171 -1.20 -1.69 -2.71
CA LEU A 171 -0.60 -1.12 -1.51
C LEU A 171 -1.56 -1.17 -0.33
N GLU A 172 -2.83 -0.80 -0.54
CA GLU A 172 -3.86 -0.89 0.47
C GLU A 172 -4.13 -2.34 0.91
N ALA A 173 -4.17 -3.28 -0.04
CA ALA A 173 -4.34 -4.69 0.29
C ALA A 173 -3.16 -5.25 1.11
N PHE A 174 -1.91 -4.90 0.76
CA PHE A 174 -0.74 -5.26 1.57
C PHE A 174 -0.79 -4.64 2.96
N ASP A 175 -1.17 -3.37 3.07
CA ASP A 175 -1.33 -2.67 4.35
C ASP A 175 -2.39 -3.37 5.23
N ASN A 176 -3.54 -3.72 4.67
CA ASN A 176 -4.63 -4.39 5.39
C ASN A 176 -4.20 -5.77 5.90
N VAL A 177 -3.59 -6.59 5.03
CA VAL A 177 -3.09 -7.92 5.40
C VAL A 177 -1.99 -7.82 6.45
N PHE A 178 -1.07 -6.86 6.31
CA PHE A 178 -0.06 -6.67 7.33
C PHE A 178 -0.68 -6.16 8.63
N GLN A 179 -1.63 -5.23 8.62
CA GLN A 179 -2.22 -4.70 9.84
C GLN A 179 -2.96 -5.77 10.64
N ASN A 180 -3.70 -6.67 9.98
CA ASN A 180 -4.38 -7.77 10.65
C ASN A 180 -4.30 -9.09 9.87
N PRO A 181 -3.18 -9.84 9.99
CA PRO A 181 -3.01 -11.09 9.27
C PRO A 181 -3.87 -12.24 9.82
N PHE A 182 -4.47 -12.08 11.00
CA PHE A 182 -5.24 -13.13 11.66
C PHE A 182 -6.66 -13.28 11.12
N LEU A 183 -7.19 -12.28 10.39
CA LEU A 183 -8.45 -12.42 9.67
C LEU A 183 -8.42 -13.60 8.70
N ALA A 184 -7.25 -13.91 8.16
CA ALA A 184 -7.03 -15.06 7.28
C ALA A 184 -7.07 -16.41 8.00
N VAL A 185 -6.92 -16.42 9.33
CA VAL A 185 -6.72 -17.61 10.18
C VAL A 185 -7.98 -17.93 11.01
N GLU A 186 -8.82 -16.94 11.31
CA GLU A 186 -10.04 -17.10 12.11
C GLU A 186 -11.18 -17.85 11.39
N ALA A 187 -11.06 -18.08 10.08
CA ALA A 187 -12.08 -18.72 9.26
C ALA A 187 -11.92 -20.26 9.15
N ASP A 188 -10.85 -20.83 9.70
CA ASP A 188 -10.59 -22.28 9.80
C ASP A 188 -10.94 -22.83 11.20
#